data_AF-A0A3B8W823-F1
#
_entry.id   AF-A0A3B8W823-F1
#
_cell.length_a   1.000
_cell.length_b   1.000
_cell.length_c   1.000
_cell.angle_alpha   90.00
_cell.angle_beta   90.00
_cell.angle_gamma   90.00
#
_symmetry.space_group_name_H-M   'P 1'
#
loop_
_entity.id
_entity.type
_entity.pdbx_description
1 polymer ?
#
loop_
_entity_poly.entity_id
_entity_poly.type
_entity_poly.pdbx_seq_one_letter_code
_entity_poly.pdbx_strand_id
1 'polypeptide(L)'
;SVKGIDLTSVPRMSYADAMTYYGSDKPDTRFDMKFVELNTVAKGKGFGVFDNAELVVGICASGCAEYTRKQLDELTEFVKRPQVGAKGLVYVQYKSDGTFKSSVDKFYGPDDLKQWAVALHAKPGDLILILSGEKNATRKQLSELRLLMGERLGLRDKTKFSALWVLDFPLLEWSEETNRWHAMHHPFTSPKPEDMALLDSDPGAVRANAYDMVLNGTEIGGGSIRIHDRATQQLMFSKLGFSDEEARKQFGFLMDAFEFGAPPHGGIAFGFDRLCSLFGG
;
A
#
# COMPACT_ATOMS: atom_id res chain seq x y z
N SER A 1 2.40 29.41 -14.08
CA SER A 1 1.71 28.10 -14.06
C SER A 1 0.24 28.32 -13.75
N VAL A 2 -0.66 27.37 -14.06
CA VAL A 2 -2.12 27.52 -13.90
C VAL A 2 -2.55 27.71 -12.43
N LYS A 3 -1.81 27.15 -11.47
CA LYS A 3 -2.09 27.27 -10.02
C LYS A 3 -1.02 28.02 -9.21
N GLY A 4 0.09 28.44 -9.83
CA GLY A 4 1.19 29.10 -9.12
C GLY A 4 1.94 28.20 -8.12
N ILE A 5 1.75 26.88 -8.18
CA ILE A 5 2.33 25.91 -7.22
C ILE A 5 3.71 25.48 -7.70
N ASP A 6 4.66 25.47 -6.76
CA ASP A 6 5.99 24.90 -6.92
C ASP A 6 6.13 23.66 -6.02
N LEU A 7 6.47 22.51 -6.61
CA LEU A 7 6.75 21.27 -5.89
C LEU A 7 8.26 21.18 -5.69
N THR A 8 8.76 21.80 -4.62
CA THR A 8 10.20 21.95 -4.35
C THR A 8 10.95 20.62 -4.31
N SER A 9 10.26 19.52 -3.98
CA SER A 9 10.78 18.15 -4.10
C SER A 9 9.67 17.16 -4.39
N VAL A 10 9.98 16.12 -5.17
CA VAL A 10 9.11 14.94 -5.35
C VAL A 10 9.79 13.74 -4.68
N PRO A 11 9.45 13.42 -3.42
CA PRO A 11 10.06 12.32 -2.69
C PRO A 11 9.87 10.97 -3.38
N ARG A 12 10.70 10.00 -3.01
CA ARG A 12 10.67 8.63 -3.52
C ARG A 12 10.39 7.68 -2.36
N MET A 13 9.54 6.68 -2.60
CA MET A 13 9.15 5.66 -1.63
C MET A 13 9.21 4.29 -2.32
N SER A 14 9.69 3.27 -1.63
CA SER A 14 9.57 1.90 -2.16
C SER A 14 8.12 1.42 -2.08
N TYR A 15 7.70 0.54 -2.97
CA TYR A 15 6.40 -0.14 -2.90
C TYR A 15 6.22 -0.82 -1.53
N ALA A 16 7.28 -1.48 -1.04
CA ALA A 16 7.27 -2.13 0.27
C ALA A 16 6.96 -1.15 1.41
N ASP A 17 7.56 0.05 1.39
CA ASP A 17 7.28 1.12 2.36
C ASP A 17 5.87 1.69 2.18
N ALA A 18 5.42 1.91 0.94
CA ALA A 18 4.08 2.41 0.66
C ALA A 18 3.00 1.47 1.21
N MET A 19 3.16 0.16 0.97
CA MET A 19 2.29 -0.87 1.52
C MET A 19 2.40 -1.00 3.04
N THR A 20 3.60 -0.87 3.60
CA THR A 20 3.83 -1.01 5.05
C THR A 20 3.27 0.18 5.84
N TYR A 21 3.47 1.41 5.37
CA TYR A 21 3.05 2.62 6.08
C TYR A 21 1.64 3.09 5.73
N TYR A 22 1.09 2.70 4.57
CA TYR A 22 -0.18 3.24 4.08
C TYR A 22 -1.13 2.18 3.49
N GLY A 23 -0.68 0.92 3.34
CA GLY A 23 -1.49 -0.14 2.73
C GLY A 23 -1.93 0.15 1.30
N SER A 24 -1.19 1.00 0.59
CA SER A 24 -1.47 1.40 -0.78
C SER A 24 -0.19 1.77 -1.50
N ASP A 25 -0.09 1.37 -2.77
CA ASP A 25 0.92 1.74 -3.74
C ASP A 25 0.76 3.17 -4.29
N LYS A 26 -0.34 3.84 -3.95
CA LYS A 26 -0.63 5.25 -4.28
C LYS A 26 -1.03 6.03 -3.02
N PRO A 27 -0.12 6.17 -2.04
CA PRO A 27 -0.47 6.74 -0.75
C PRO A 27 -0.80 8.23 -0.83
N ASP A 28 -1.85 8.64 -0.11
CA ASP A 28 -2.12 10.06 0.16
C ASP A 28 -1.26 10.53 1.33
N THR A 29 -0.16 11.23 1.04
CA THR A 29 0.84 11.69 2.01
C THR A 29 0.61 13.12 2.50
N ARG A 30 -0.52 13.76 2.16
CA ARG A 30 -0.86 15.12 2.63
C ARG A 30 -1.05 15.21 4.15
N PHE A 31 -1.37 14.08 4.78
CA PHE A 31 -1.56 13.97 6.20
C PHE A 31 -0.82 12.75 6.75
N ASP A 32 -0.58 12.77 8.05
CA ASP A 32 0.11 11.69 8.76
C ASP A 32 -0.81 10.45 8.90
N MET A 33 -0.83 9.78 10.05
CA MET A 33 -1.59 8.56 10.30
C MET A 33 -0.98 7.36 9.55
N LYS A 34 0.35 7.22 9.61
CA LYS A 34 1.03 6.01 9.15
C LYS A 34 0.59 4.80 9.97
N PHE A 35 0.64 3.64 9.33
CA PHE A 35 0.40 2.36 9.97
C PHE A 35 1.52 2.02 10.93
N VAL A 36 1.15 1.36 12.03
CA VAL A 36 2.09 0.74 12.96
C VAL A 36 1.65 -0.69 13.20
N GLU A 37 2.55 -1.63 12.94
CA GLU A 37 2.33 -3.04 13.25
C GLU A 37 2.51 -3.26 14.76
N LEU A 38 1.53 -3.92 15.38
CA LEU A 38 1.44 -4.13 16.82
C LEU A 38 1.62 -5.59 17.22
N ASN A 39 1.97 -6.49 16.28
CA ASN A 39 2.09 -7.93 16.51
C ASN A 39 2.87 -8.27 17.80
N THR A 40 4.00 -7.60 18.03
CA THR A 40 4.90 -7.85 19.16
C THR A 40 4.31 -7.46 20.51
N VAL A 41 3.48 -6.43 20.56
CA VAL A 41 2.88 -5.88 21.80
C VAL A 41 1.43 -6.31 22.01
N ALA A 42 0.78 -6.88 20.99
CA ALA A 42 -0.62 -7.25 21.03
C ALA A 42 -0.86 -8.75 21.15
N LYS A 43 0.05 -9.61 20.66
CA LYS A 43 -0.13 -11.08 20.71
C LYS A 43 0.31 -11.69 22.04
N GLY A 44 -0.16 -12.91 22.31
CA GLY A 44 0.18 -13.72 23.48
C GLY A 44 -0.63 -13.38 24.73
N LYS A 45 -1.80 -12.73 24.58
CA LYS A 45 -2.64 -12.25 25.68
C LYS A 45 -3.99 -12.96 25.80
N GLY A 46 -4.22 -14.02 25.01
CA GLY A 46 -5.43 -14.83 25.05
C GLY A 46 -6.61 -14.23 24.27
N PHE A 47 -6.36 -13.14 23.52
CA PHE A 47 -7.35 -12.60 22.59
C PHE A 47 -7.17 -13.25 21.22
N GLY A 48 -7.89 -14.35 21.00
CA GLY A 48 -7.73 -15.20 19.80
C GLY A 48 -7.85 -14.47 18.46
N VAL A 49 -8.52 -13.31 18.38
CA VAL A 49 -8.59 -12.51 17.17
C VAL A 49 -7.21 -11.95 16.78
N PHE A 50 -6.41 -11.49 17.75
CA PHE A 50 -5.06 -10.99 17.50
C PHE A 50 -4.03 -12.11 17.48
N ASP A 51 -4.15 -13.09 18.38
CA ASP A 51 -3.18 -14.19 18.49
C ASP A 51 -3.11 -15.01 17.19
N ASN A 52 -4.26 -15.22 16.52
CA ASN A 52 -4.35 -15.99 15.27
C ASN A 52 -4.22 -15.14 13.99
N ALA A 53 -4.14 -13.81 14.08
CA ALA A 53 -3.99 -12.97 12.90
C ALA A 53 -2.56 -13.02 12.36
N GLU A 54 -2.36 -12.94 11.05
CA GLU A 54 -1.01 -12.78 10.48
C GLU A 54 -0.46 -11.39 10.84
N LEU A 55 -1.29 -10.36 10.67
CA LEU A 55 -0.99 -8.96 10.94
C LEU A 55 -1.99 -8.37 11.94
N VAL A 56 -1.48 -7.63 12.93
CA VAL A 56 -2.22 -6.69 13.79
C VAL A 56 -1.64 -5.32 13.54
N VAL A 57 -2.42 -4.41 12.98
CA VAL A 57 -1.91 -3.10 12.53
C VAL A 57 -2.92 -2.00 12.86
N GLY A 58 -2.40 -0.85 13.28
CA GLY A 58 -3.24 0.26 13.70
C GLY A 58 -2.79 1.61 13.17
N ILE A 59 -3.66 2.59 13.37
CA ILE A 59 -3.46 4.01 13.10
C ILE A 59 -3.85 4.84 14.33
N CYS A 60 -3.24 6.02 14.46
CA CYS A 60 -3.58 7.01 15.48
C CYS A 60 -4.37 8.17 14.83
N ALA A 61 -5.63 8.32 15.23
CA ALA A 61 -6.48 9.46 14.87
C ALA A 61 -6.42 10.51 15.98
N SER A 62 -5.66 11.58 15.72
CA SER A 62 -5.41 12.62 16.73
C SER A 62 -6.67 13.39 17.13
N GLY A 63 -6.80 13.68 18.42
CA GLY A 63 -7.92 14.47 18.96
C GLY A 63 -9.28 13.75 18.99
N CYS A 64 -9.33 12.45 18.71
CA CYS A 64 -10.56 11.68 18.59
C CYS A 64 -10.92 10.84 19.83
N ALA A 65 -10.21 10.99 20.96
CA ALA A 65 -10.47 10.20 22.17
C ALA A 65 -11.89 10.37 22.71
N GLU A 66 -12.57 11.48 22.41
CA GLU A 66 -13.95 11.75 22.84
C GLU A 66 -15.02 11.27 21.85
N TYR A 67 -14.65 10.48 20.85
CA TYR A 67 -15.62 9.83 19.98
C TYR A 67 -16.66 9.07 20.80
N THR A 68 -17.93 9.36 20.53
CA THR A 68 -19.07 8.70 21.16
C THR A 68 -19.16 7.25 20.74
N ARG A 69 -19.89 6.44 21.51
CA ARG A 69 -20.13 5.04 21.16
C ARG A 69 -20.74 4.90 19.75
N LYS A 70 -21.69 5.77 19.41
CA LYS A 70 -22.31 5.81 18.08
C LYS A 70 -21.27 6.04 16.97
N GLN A 71 -20.35 6.99 17.13
CA GLN A 71 -19.31 7.26 16.14
C GLN A 71 -18.35 6.07 15.98
N LEU A 72 -18.01 5.37 17.07
CA LEU A 72 -17.16 4.18 17.03
C LEU A 72 -17.88 2.99 16.37
N ASP A 73 -19.17 2.81 16.64
CA ASP A 73 -19.99 1.81 15.97
C ASP A 73 -20.12 2.12 14.47
N GLU A 74 -20.27 3.40 14.08
CA GLU A 74 -20.25 3.81 12.65
C GLU A 74 -18.93 3.47 11.94
N LEU A 75 -17.79 3.66 12.60
CA LEU A 75 -16.48 3.24 12.05
C LEU A 75 -16.38 1.72 11.93
N THR A 76 -16.89 1.00 12.93
CA THR A 76 -16.92 -0.47 12.92
C THR A 76 -17.78 -1.00 11.78
N GLU A 77 -18.96 -0.40 11.55
CA GLU A 77 -19.83 -0.78 10.44
C GLU A 77 -19.26 -0.36 9.10
N PHE A 78 -18.53 0.75 9.02
CA PHE A 78 -17.80 1.13 7.79
C PHE A 78 -16.80 0.06 7.38
N VAL A 79 -15.92 -0.39 8.29
CA VAL A 79 -14.89 -1.38 7.93
C VAL A 79 -15.46 -2.75 7.59
N LYS A 80 -16.65 -3.07 8.09
CA LYS A 80 -17.36 -4.32 7.78
C LYS A 80 -18.11 -4.32 6.44
N ARG A 81 -18.30 -3.16 5.82
CA ARG A 81 -18.99 -3.09 4.52
C ARG A 81 -18.31 -4.02 3.53
N PRO A 82 -19.05 -4.69 2.62
CA PRO A 82 -18.45 -5.62 1.65
C PRO A 82 -17.31 -5.02 0.82
N GLN A 83 -17.35 -3.71 0.58
CA GLN A 83 -16.31 -2.98 -0.16
C GLN A 83 -14.97 -2.88 0.60
N VAL A 84 -15.00 -2.92 1.93
CA VAL A 84 -13.81 -2.90 2.79
C VAL A 84 -13.49 -4.33 3.25
N GLY A 85 -14.47 -5.03 3.84
CA GLY A 85 -14.40 -6.46 4.12
C GLY A 85 -13.68 -6.86 5.41
N ALA A 86 -13.46 -5.93 6.35
CA ALA A 86 -12.89 -6.26 7.65
C ALA A 86 -13.92 -6.98 8.54
N LYS A 87 -13.45 -7.84 9.45
CA LYS A 87 -14.34 -8.60 10.36
C LYS A 87 -14.83 -7.79 11.55
N GLY A 88 -14.10 -6.73 11.92
CA GLY A 88 -14.40 -5.87 13.05
C GLY A 88 -13.34 -4.81 13.24
N LEU A 89 -13.50 -3.99 14.27
CA LEU A 89 -12.59 -2.89 14.61
C LEU A 89 -12.31 -2.93 16.11
N VAL A 90 -11.03 -2.94 16.48
CA VAL A 90 -10.61 -2.68 17.85
C VAL A 90 -10.25 -1.21 17.96
N TYR A 91 -10.66 -0.57 19.06
CA TYR A 91 -10.31 0.82 19.33
C TYR A 91 -9.84 1.02 20.76
N VAL A 92 -8.98 2.02 20.95
CA VAL A 92 -8.52 2.49 22.26
C VAL A 92 -8.62 4.00 22.31
N GLN A 93 -9.41 4.51 23.25
CA GLN A 93 -9.49 5.93 23.56
C GLN A 93 -8.40 6.24 24.59
N TYR A 94 -7.43 7.07 24.22
CA TYR A 94 -6.46 7.63 25.17
C TYR A 94 -7.04 8.95 25.67
N LYS A 95 -7.72 8.92 26.81
CA LYS A 95 -8.45 10.08 27.35
C LYS A 95 -7.52 11.20 27.77
N SER A 96 -8.04 12.42 27.78
CA SER A 96 -7.28 13.64 28.10
C SER A 96 -6.73 13.65 29.53
N ASP A 97 -7.35 12.89 30.46
CA ASP A 97 -6.89 12.70 31.83
C ASP A 97 -5.77 11.65 31.98
N GLY A 98 -5.34 11.04 30.86
CA GLY A 98 -4.30 10.02 30.82
C GLY A 98 -4.81 8.59 30.99
N THR A 99 -6.12 8.39 31.14
CA THR A 99 -6.71 7.05 31.25
C THR A 99 -6.95 6.41 29.88
N PHE A 100 -7.05 5.08 29.85
CA PHE A 100 -7.38 4.32 28.65
C PHE A 100 -8.76 3.68 28.78
N LYS A 101 -9.50 3.65 27.66
CA LYS A 101 -10.73 2.86 27.51
C LYS A 101 -10.68 2.14 26.17
N SER A 102 -10.84 0.83 26.14
CA SER A 102 -10.75 0.05 24.91
C SER A 102 -11.94 -0.87 24.67
N SER A 103 -12.07 -1.37 23.44
CA SER A 103 -13.01 -2.45 23.14
C SER A 103 -12.54 -3.83 23.61
N VAL A 104 -11.34 -3.93 24.20
CA VAL A 104 -10.66 -5.18 24.55
C VAL A 104 -10.13 -5.18 26.00
N ASP A 105 -10.73 -4.37 26.89
CA ASP A 105 -10.31 -4.21 28.30
C ASP A 105 -10.29 -5.53 29.11
N LYS A 106 -10.97 -6.57 28.63
CA LYS A 106 -10.96 -7.91 29.24
C LYS A 106 -9.63 -8.65 29.06
N PHE A 107 -8.83 -8.29 28.05
CA PHE A 107 -7.60 -8.98 27.67
C PHE A 107 -6.35 -8.13 27.88
N TYR A 108 -6.48 -6.80 27.83
CA TYR A 108 -5.37 -5.87 27.90
C TYR A 108 -5.58 -4.87 29.03
N GLY A 109 -4.59 -4.76 29.91
CA GLY A 109 -4.59 -3.78 30.99
C GLY A 109 -4.03 -2.42 30.55
N PRO A 110 -4.05 -1.41 31.44
CA PRO A 110 -3.53 -0.07 31.14
C PRO A 110 -2.06 -0.06 30.66
N ASP A 111 -1.21 -0.92 31.21
CA ASP A 111 0.21 -0.99 30.82
C ASP A 111 0.41 -1.58 29.42
N ASP A 112 -0.46 -2.50 28.98
CA ASP A 112 -0.45 -3.03 27.63
C ASP A 112 -0.91 -1.96 26.63
N LEU A 113 -2.02 -1.28 26.93
CA LEU A 113 -2.56 -0.20 26.09
C LEU A 113 -1.61 0.99 25.99
N LYS A 114 -0.86 1.27 27.06
CA LYS A 114 0.20 2.29 27.05
C LYS A 114 1.34 1.92 26.10
N GLN A 115 1.74 0.65 26.02
CA GLN A 115 2.75 0.21 25.04
C GLN A 115 2.26 0.42 23.59
N TRP A 116 0.97 0.18 23.33
CA TRP A 116 0.39 0.44 22.01
C TRP A 116 0.38 1.94 21.70
N ALA A 117 0.00 2.78 22.67
CA ALA A 117 0.03 4.23 22.52
C ALA A 117 1.45 4.75 22.25
N VAL A 118 2.47 4.22 22.94
CA VAL A 118 3.87 4.55 22.68
C VAL A 118 4.30 4.16 21.27
N ALA A 119 3.96 2.93 20.81
CA ALA A 119 4.30 2.46 19.47
C ALA A 119 3.65 3.31 18.36
N LEU A 120 2.42 3.76 18.59
CA LEU A 120 1.66 4.63 17.68
C LEU A 120 1.94 6.13 17.87
N HIS A 121 2.84 6.49 18.78
CA HIS A 121 3.10 7.86 19.19
C HIS A 121 1.84 8.65 19.58
N ALA A 122 0.83 7.95 20.10
CA ALA A 122 -0.44 8.52 20.54
C ALA A 122 -0.27 9.30 21.85
N LYS A 123 -1.04 10.39 21.99
CA LYS A 123 -1.03 11.27 23.16
C LYS A 123 -2.42 11.29 23.82
N PRO A 124 -2.53 11.77 25.07
CA PRO A 124 -3.83 12.04 25.68
C PRO A 124 -4.68 12.92 24.74
N GLY A 125 -5.91 12.48 24.47
CA GLY A 125 -6.81 13.08 23.49
C GLY A 125 -6.95 12.29 22.18
N ASP A 126 -6.13 11.27 21.93
CA ASP A 126 -6.12 10.53 20.66
C ASP A 126 -6.95 9.23 20.68
N LEU A 127 -7.34 8.79 19.48
CA LEU A 127 -8.03 7.52 19.25
C LEU A 127 -7.13 6.57 18.44
N ILE A 128 -6.86 5.40 18.99
CA ILE A 128 -6.16 4.32 18.28
C ILE A 128 -7.21 3.40 17.66
N LEU A 129 -7.03 3.07 16.38
CA LEU A 129 -7.89 2.20 15.60
C LEU A 129 -7.06 1.04 15.04
N ILE A 130 -7.47 -0.20 15.29
CA ILE A 130 -6.68 -1.41 15.03
C ILE A 130 -7.53 -2.42 14.25
N LEU A 131 -6.96 -2.93 13.16
CA LEU A 131 -7.47 -4.07 12.40
C LEU A 131 -6.50 -5.25 12.49
N SER A 132 -7.00 -6.45 12.23
CA SER A 132 -6.20 -7.66 12.26
C SER A 132 -6.73 -8.72 11.29
N GLY A 133 -5.84 -9.48 10.66
CA GLY A 133 -6.20 -10.52 9.69
C GLY A 133 -5.00 -10.98 8.85
N GLU A 134 -5.27 -11.43 7.62
CA GLU A 134 -4.26 -11.67 6.58
C GLU A 134 -3.60 -10.34 6.19
N LYS A 135 -2.29 -10.36 5.98
CA LYS A 135 -1.46 -9.14 5.89
C LYS A 135 -1.91 -8.17 4.80
N ASN A 136 -2.08 -8.64 3.57
CA ASN A 136 -2.39 -7.78 2.43
C ASN A 136 -3.82 -7.23 2.50
N ALA A 137 -4.80 -8.08 2.81
CA ALA A 137 -6.19 -7.68 2.98
C ALA A 137 -6.34 -6.66 4.13
N THR A 138 -5.69 -6.90 5.27
CA THR A 138 -5.79 -6.01 6.44
C THR A 138 -5.17 -4.64 6.17
N ARG A 139 -4.02 -4.59 5.46
CA ARG A 139 -3.40 -3.33 5.05
C ARG A 139 -4.33 -2.51 4.15
N LYS A 140 -4.94 -3.15 3.15
CA LYS A 140 -5.92 -2.50 2.27
C LYS A 140 -7.12 -1.96 3.04
N GLN A 141 -7.67 -2.77 3.95
CA GLN A 141 -8.80 -2.38 4.81
C GLN A 141 -8.48 -1.18 5.70
N LEU A 142 -7.30 -1.18 6.33
CA LEU A 142 -6.86 -0.08 7.18
C LEU A 142 -6.58 1.19 6.36
N SER A 143 -6.19 1.05 5.09
CA SER A 143 -5.97 2.17 4.18
C SER A 143 -7.28 2.92 3.90
N GLU A 144 -8.37 2.18 3.64
CA GLU A 144 -9.70 2.75 3.47
C GLU A 144 -10.19 3.46 4.75
N LEU A 145 -9.96 2.86 5.93
CA LEU A 145 -10.28 3.50 7.21
C LEU A 145 -9.45 4.78 7.43
N ARG A 146 -8.15 4.75 7.12
CA ARG A 146 -7.27 5.90 7.20
C ARG A 146 -7.76 7.05 6.32
N LEU A 147 -8.13 6.76 5.06
CA LEU A 147 -8.65 7.77 4.14
C LEU A 147 -9.97 8.36 4.62
N LEU A 148 -10.88 7.52 5.15
CA LEU A 148 -12.12 7.99 5.79
C LEU A 148 -11.83 8.92 6.96
N MET A 149 -10.87 8.58 7.83
CA MET A 149 -10.50 9.43 8.96
C MET A 149 -9.86 10.73 8.49
N GLY A 150 -9.00 10.69 7.46
CA GLY A 150 -8.45 11.90 6.83
C GLY A 150 -9.53 12.82 6.28
N GLU A 151 -10.60 12.28 5.69
CA GLU A 151 -11.77 13.03 5.23
C GLU A 151 -12.54 13.66 6.40
N ARG A 152 -12.92 12.86 7.41
CA ARG A 152 -13.72 13.29 8.56
C ARG A 152 -13.02 14.38 9.39
N LEU A 153 -11.69 14.32 9.47
CA LEU A 153 -10.87 15.26 10.21
C LEU A 153 -10.40 16.45 9.37
N GLY A 154 -10.83 16.56 8.11
CA GLY A 154 -10.46 17.68 7.23
C GLY A 154 -8.97 17.72 6.88
N LEU A 155 -8.26 16.59 6.99
CA LEU A 155 -6.82 16.51 6.76
C LEU A 155 -6.45 16.40 5.28
N ARG A 156 -7.43 16.16 4.41
CA ARG A 156 -7.28 16.03 2.95
C ARG A 156 -7.51 17.36 2.23
N ASP A 157 -6.77 18.38 2.63
CA ASP A 157 -6.85 19.72 2.03
C ASP A 157 -6.68 19.65 0.51
N LYS A 158 -7.72 20.09 -0.22
CA LYS A 158 -7.78 20.05 -1.69
C LYS A 158 -6.86 21.09 -2.34
N THR A 159 -6.39 22.07 -1.58
CA THR A 159 -5.47 23.11 -2.06
C THR A 159 -4.01 22.71 -1.92
N LYS A 160 -3.72 21.66 -1.14
CA LYS A 160 -2.38 21.10 -0.97
C LYS A 160 -2.14 19.99 -1.98
N PHE A 161 -0.94 19.98 -2.55
CA PHE A 161 -0.48 18.98 -3.51
C PHE A 161 0.74 18.27 -2.94
N SER A 162 0.61 16.97 -2.73
CA SER A 162 1.69 16.09 -2.30
C SER A 162 1.94 15.07 -3.40
N ALA A 163 3.06 15.23 -4.09
CA ALA A 163 3.53 14.32 -5.13
C ALA A 163 4.61 13.38 -4.57
N LEU A 164 4.64 12.14 -5.03
CA LEU A 164 5.75 11.22 -4.77
C LEU A 164 5.92 10.21 -5.91
N TRP A 165 7.12 9.68 -6.01
CA TRP A 165 7.39 8.47 -6.78
C TRP A 165 7.26 7.24 -5.88
N VAL A 166 6.53 6.23 -6.35
CA VAL A 166 6.60 4.88 -5.80
C VAL A 166 7.46 4.03 -6.75
N LEU A 167 8.45 3.34 -6.20
CA LEU A 167 9.48 2.59 -6.92
C LEU A 167 9.53 1.16 -6.42
N ASP A 168 10.36 0.31 -7.02
CA ASP A 168 10.72 -1.00 -6.47
C ASP A 168 9.51 -1.93 -6.29
N PHE A 169 8.56 -1.84 -7.21
CA PHE A 169 7.41 -2.73 -7.27
C PHE A 169 7.87 -4.19 -7.43
N PRO A 170 7.10 -5.17 -6.92
CA PRO A 170 7.31 -6.57 -7.28
C PRO A 170 7.21 -6.72 -8.80
N LEU A 171 8.07 -7.56 -9.37
CA LEU A 171 8.00 -7.88 -10.79
C LEU A 171 6.74 -8.72 -11.09
N LEU A 172 6.47 -9.68 -10.21
CA LEU A 172 5.43 -10.68 -10.36
C LEU A 172 4.57 -10.73 -9.09
N GLU A 173 3.30 -11.06 -9.27
CA GLU A 173 2.36 -11.36 -8.18
C GLU A 173 1.83 -12.79 -8.34
N TRP A 174 1.83 -13.54 -7.24
CA TRP A 174 1.28 -14.89 -7.24
C TRP A 174 -0.24 -14.82 -7.13
N SER A 175 -0.94 -15.43 -8.09
CA SER A 175 -2.39 -15.58 -8.03
C SER A 175 -2.72 -16.97 -7.51
N GLU A 176 -3.30 -17.05 -6.31
CA GLU A 176 -3.84 -18.31 -5.76
C GLU A 176 -5.01 -18.84 -6.61
N GLU A 177 -5.82 -17.95 -7.19
CA GLU A 177 -6.98 -18.32 -8.01
C GLU A 177 -6.59 -19.07 -9.29
N THR A 178 -5.50 -18.64 -9.93
CA THR A 178 -5.03 -19.22 -11.20
C THR A 178 -3.79 -20.09 -11.03
N ASN A 179 -3.28 -20.20 -9.79
CA ASN A 179 -2.09 -20.95 -9.40
C ASN A 179 -0.87 -20.64 -10.30
N ARG A 180 -0.66 -19.35 -10.61
CA ARG A 180 0.42 -18.86 -11.47
C ARG A 180 0.85 -17.44 -11.12
N TRP A 181 2.03 -17.07 -11.59
CA TRP A 181 2.53 -15.69 -11.54
C TRP A 181 1.86 -14.82 -12.61
N HIS A 182 1.51 -13.60 -12.24
CA HIS A 182 1.10 -12.53 -13.15
C HIS A 182 2.09 -11.38 -13.09
N ALA A 183 2.21 -10.62 -14.18
CA ALA A 183 3.01 -9.41 -14.18
C ALA A 183 2.26 -8.32 -13.40
N MET A 184 2.94 -7.64 -12.47
CA MET A 184 2.38 -6.48 -11.77
C MET A 184 2.20 -5.26 -12.69
N HIS A 185 3.04 -5.18 -13.72
CA HIS A 185 3.00 -4.13 -14.75
C HIS A 185 2.89 -4.80 -16.12
N HIS A 186 3.60 -4.29 -17.12
CA HIS A 186 3.68 -4.94 -18.43
C HIS A 186 4.69 -6.11 -18.42
N PRO A 187 4.43 -7.22 -19.15
CA PRO A 187 5.39 -8.34 -19.34
C PRO A 187 6.77 -8.00 -19.90
N PHE A 188 6.98 -6.76 -20.34
CA PHE A 188 8.25 -6.25 -20.88
C PHE A 188 9.04 -5.43 -19.87
N THR A 189 8.53 -5.34 -18.64
CA THR A 189 9.18 -4.61 -17.56
C THR A 189 10.46 -5.34 -17.16
N SER A 190 11.58 -4.63 -17.17
CA SER A 190 12.86 -5.16 -16.76
C SER A 190 12.87 -5.38 -15.25
N PRO A 191 13.35 -6.53 -14.78
CA PRO A 191 13.74 -6.68 -13.37
C PRO A 191 14.90 -5.72 -13.04
N LYS A 192 15.08 -5.42 -11.75
CA LYS A 192 16.31 -4.77 -11.31
C LYS A 192 17.51 -5.68 -11.59
N PRO A 193 18.63 -5.15 -12.14
CA PRO A 193 19.80 -5.96 -12.47
C PRO A 193 20.31 -6.80 -11.29
N GLU A 194 20.29 -6.24 -10.08
CA GLU A 194 20.72 -6.91 -8.84
C GLU A 194 19.81 -8.07 -8.40
N ASP A 195 18.57 -8.13 -8.88
CA ASP A 195 17.58 -9.16 -8.51
C ASP A 195 17.46 -10.26 -9.58
N MET A 196 18.18 -10.16 -10.70
CA MET A 196 18.10 -11.10 -11.83
C MET A 196 18.28 -12.56 -11.42
N ALA A 197 19.21 -12.83 -10.51
CA ALA A 197 19.49 -14.19 -10.03
C ALA A 197 18.32 -14.80 -9.24
N LEU A 198 17.43 -13.97 -8.67
CA LEU A 198 16.28 -14.42 -7.89
C LEU A 198 15.13 -14.89 -8.79
N LEU A 199 15.12 -14.55 -10.08
CA LEU A 199 14.03 -14.90 -10.99
C LEU A 199 13.84 -16.43 -11.12
N ASP A 200 14.91 -17.19 -10.93
CA ASP A 200 14.87 -18.66 -10.93
C ASP A 200 14.60 -19.28 -9.56
N SER A 201 15.13 -18.70 -8.48
CA SER A 201 15.03 -19.28 -7.13
C SER A 201 13.84 -18.78 -6.32
N ASP A 202 13.55 -17.47 -6.39
CA ASP A 202 12.50 -16.79 -5.62
C ASP A 202 11.91 -15.63 -6.45
N PRO A 203 11.07 -15.93 -7.46
CA PRO A 203 10.49 -14.94 -8.34
C PRO A 203 9.62 -13.89 -7.62
N GLY A 204 9.11 -14.20 -6.43
CA GLY A 204 8.31 -13.27 -5.63
C GLY A 204 9.13 -12.14 -4.98
N ALA A 205 10.44 -12.34 -4.82
CA ALA A 205 11.35 -11.33 -4.27
C ALA A 205 11.94 -10.39 -5.32
N VAL A 206 11.74 -10.67 -6.61
CA VAL A 206 12.31 -9.87 -7.71
C VAL A 206 11.57 -8.53 -7.81
N ARG A 207 12.33 -7.43 -7.75
CA ARG A 207 11.78 -6.09 -7.99
C ARG A 207 11.83 -5.74 -9.46
N ALA A 208 10.77 -5.10 -9.94
CA ALA A 208 10.71 -4.42 -11.22
C ALA A 208 11.50 -3.11 -11.19
N ASN A 209 12.12 -2.78 -12.32
CA ASN A 209 12.61 -1.44 -12.63
C ASN A 209 11.44 -0.57 -13.14
N ALA A 210 10.41 -0.45 -12.30
CA ALA A 210 9.17 0.26 -12.55
C ALA A 210 8.97 1.39 -11.54
N TYR A 211 8.20 2.38 -11.94
CA TYR A 211 7.98 3.60 -11.18
C TYR A 211 6.63 4.22 -11.50
N ASP A 212 5.93 4.65 -10.44
CA ASP A 212 4.65 5.33 -10.52
C ASP A 212 4.76 6.72 -9.89
N MET A 213 4.17 7.71 -10.57
CA MET A 213 3.97 9.06 -10.04
C MET A 213 2.60 9.13 -9.39
N VAL A 214 2.58 9.50 -8.12
CA VAL A 214 1.37 9.62 -7.30
C VAL A 214 1.20 11.06 -6.88
N LEU A 215 -0.03 11.57 -6.94
CA LEU A 215 -0.42 12.90 -6.50
C LEU A 215 -1.67 12.79 -5.62
N ASN A 216 -1.59 13.24 -4.37
CA ASN A 216 -2.73 13.28 -3.44
C ASN A 216 -3.46 11.94 -3.29
N GLY A 217 -2.72 10.83 -3.30
CA GLY A 217 -3.28 9.47 -3.22
C GLY A 217 -3.86 8.93 -4.52
N THR A 218 -3.52 9.58 -5.64
CA THR A 218 -3.99 9.20 -6.97
C THR A 218 -2.78 8.98 -7.87
N GLU A 219 -2.65 7.79 -8.44
CA GLU A 219 -1.65 7.50 -9.47
C GLU A 219 -1.93 8.37 -10.70
N ILE A 220 -1.01 9.22 -11.13
CA ILE A 220 -1.19 10.12 -12.29
C ILE A 220 -0.37 9.70 -13.51
N GLY A 221 0.56 8.78 -13.33
CA GLY A 221 1.32 8.17 -14.41
C GLY A 221 2.24 7.08 -13.89
N GLY A 222 2.69 6.24 -14.81
CA GLY A 222 3.50 5.06 -14.50
C GLY A 222 4.35 4.64 -15.67
N GLY A 223 5.42 3.91 -15.37
CA GLY A 223 6.42 3.54 -16.36
C GLY A 223 7.37 2.47 -15.89
N SER A 224 8.19 1.99 -16.81
CA SER A 224 9.28 1.08 -16.48
C SER A 224 10.39 1.12 -17.52
N ILE A 225 11.57 0.69 -17.08
CA ILE A 225 12.65 0.28 -17.98
C ILE A 225 12.25 -1.04 -18.62
N ARG A 226 12.51 -1.17 -19.91
CA ARG A 226 12.10 -2.33 -20.70
C ARG A 226 13.23 -3.34 -20.83
N ILE A 227 12.85 -4.62 -20.86
CA ILE A 227 13.72 -5.69 -21.31
C ILE A 227 14.07 -5.39 -22.78
N HIS A 228 15.35 -5.46 -23.11
CA HIS A 228 15.86 -5.23 -24.46
C HIS A 228 16.70 -6.41 -24.97
N ASP A 229 16.89 -7.45 -24.14
CA ASP A 229 17.57 -8.67 -24.50
C ASP A 229 16.60 -9.85 -24.59
N ARG A 230 16.76 -10.67 -25.63
CA ARG A 230 15.85 -11.78 -25.93
C ARG A 230 15.82 -12.84 -24.83
N ALA A 231 16.97 -13.16 -24.24
CA ALA A 231 17.09 -14.22 -23.25
C ALA A 231 16.28 -13.90 -21.98
N THR A 232 16.41 -12.68 -21.45
CA THR A 232 15.63 -12.22 -20.31
C THR A 232 14.14 -12.14 -20.64
N GLN A 233 13.78 -11.70 -21.85
CA GLN A 233 12.36 -11.63 -22.23
C GLN A 233 11.72 -13.01 -22.31
N GLN A 234 12.44 -14.00 -22.86
CA GLN A 234 11.96 -15.38 -22.93
C GLN A 234 11.85 -16.02 -21.53
N LEU A 235 12.83 -15.76 -20.66
CA LEU A 235 12.77 -16.18 -19.26
C LEU A 235 11.54 -15.59 -18.56
N MET A 236 11.29 -14.29 -18.75
CA MET A 236 10.11 -13.60 -18.20
C MET A 236 8.79 -14.22 -18.67
N PHE A 237 8.66 -14.55 -19.96
CA PHE A 237 7.48 -15.23 -20.49
C PHE A 237 7.28 -16.63 -19.89
N SER A 238 8.37 -17.39 -19.74
CA SER A 238 8.31 -18.70 -19.08
C SER A 238 7.79 -18.60 -17.65
N LYS A 239 8.24 -17.59 -16.87
CA LYS A 239 7.75 -17.36 -15.49
C LYS A 239 6.28 -16.95 -15.45
N LEU A 240 5.81 -16.23 -16.46
CA LEU A 240 4.39 -15.89 -16.64
C LEU A 240 3.54 -17.06 -17.16
N GLY A 241 4.15 -18.23 -17.41
CA GLY A 241 3.45 -19.45 -17.82
C GLY A 241 3.16 -19.55 -19.31
N PHE A 242 3.79 -18.73 -20.15
CA PHE A 242 3.70 -18.87 -21.60
C PHE A 242 4.62 -20.00 -22.08
N SER A 243 4.11 -20.85 -22.95
CA SER A 243 4.94 -21.70 -23.80
C SER A 243 5.67 -20.87 -24.86
N ASP A 244 6.76 -21.42 -25.43
CA ASP A 244 7.49 -20.76 -26.51
C ASP A 244 6.59 -20.46 -27.73
N GLU A 245 5.62 -21.35 -28.03
CA GLU A 245 4.67 -21.16 -29.12
C GLU A 245 3.70 -20.00 -28.84
N GLU A 246 3.15 -19.92 -27.62
CA GLU A 246 2.25 -18.84 -27.22
C GLU A 246 2.97 -17.49 -27.18
N ALA A 247 4.17 -17.45 -26.59
CA ALA A 247 5.00 -16.26 -26.56
C ALA A 247 5.32 -15.76 -27.97
N ARG A 248 5.70 -16.67 -28.88
CA ARG A 248 5.98 -16.32 -30.28
C ARG A 248 4.74 -15.87 -31.04
N LYS A 249 3.59 -16.52 -30.83
CA LYS A 249 2.33 -16.15 -31.48
C LYS A 249 1.85 -14.76 -31.07
N GLN A 250 2.02 -14.40 -29.80
CA GLN A 250 1.52 -13.13 -29.26
C GLN A 250 2.55 -11.98 -29.36
N PHE A 251 3.84 -12.28 -29.22
CA PHE A 251 4.90 -11.28 -29.08
C PHE A 251 6.07 -11.48 -30.04
N GLY A 252 5.97 -12.41 -31.00
CA GLY A 252 7.06 -12.74 -31.93
C GLY A 252 7.59 -11.54 -32.70
N PHE A 253 6.72 -10.63 -33.15
CA PHE A 253 7.13 -9.41 -33.86
C PHE A 253 8.09 -8.53 -33.03
N LEU A 254 7.90 -8.50 -31.71
CA LEU A 254 8.70 -7.70 -30.79
C LEU A 254 9.98 -8.43 -30.40
N MET A 255 9.92 -9.76 -30.26
CA MET A 255 11.10 -10.58 -30.04
C MET A 255 12.05 -10.56 -31.25
N ASP A 256 11.53 -10.62 -32.47
CA ASP A 256 12.33 -10.53 -33.69
C ASP A 256 13.02 -9.15 -33.78
N ALA A 257 12.34 -8.08 -33.36
CA ALA A 257 12.92 -6.74 -33.32
C ALA A 257 14.11 -6.61 -32.36
N PHE A 258 14.15 -7.39 -31.27
CA PHE A 258 15.29 -7.40 -30.34
C PHE A 258 16.57 -7.96 -30.97
N GLU A 259 16.47 -8.84 -31.99
CA GLU A 259 17.63 -9.41 -32.69
C GLU A 259 18.38 -8.39 -33.55
N PHE A 260 17.73 -7.28 -33.93
CA PHE A 260 18.33 -6.22 -34.74
C PHE A 260 19.01 -5.12 -33.90
N GLY A 261 19.26 -5.38 -32.62
CA GLY A 261 19.99 -4.47 -31.73
C GLY A 261 19.10 -3.42 -31.07
N ALA A 262 17.98 -3.84 -30.47
CA ALA A 262 17.15 -2.94 -29.68
C ALA A 262 17.96 -2.30 -28.53
N PRO A 263 18.01 -0.96 -28.41
CA PRO A 263 18.78 -0.31 -27.36
C PRO A 263 18.11 -0.48 -25.99
N PRO A 264 18.85 -0.29 -24.89
CA PRO A 264 18.23 -0.07 -23.58
C PRO A 264 17.24 1.11 -23.67
N HIS A 265 15.99 0.87 -23.27
CA HIS A 265 14.93 1.87 -23.39
C HIS A 265 13.96 1.78 -22.21
N GLY A 266 13.25 2.87 -21.97
CA GLY A 266 12.26 2.99 -20.91
C GLY A 266 11.24 4.06 -21.29
N GLY A 267 10.11 4.07 -20.58
CA GLY A 267 9.07 5.04 -20.87
C GLY A 267 8.23 5.35 -19.64
N ILE A 268 7.37 6.35 -19.80
CA ILE A 268 6.35 6.73 -18.82
C ILE A 268 5.12 7.22 -19.57
N ALA A 269 3.95 6.93 -19.04
CA ALA A 269 2.69 7.47 -19.55
C ALA A 269 1.94 8.16 -18.40
N PHE A 270 1.36 9.32 -18.70
CA PHE A 270 0.53 10.07 -17.75
C PHE A 270 -0.93 10.02 -18.18
N GLY A 271 -1.83 9.84 -17.21
CA GLY A 271 -3.26 9.97 -17.41
C GLY A 271 -3.66 11.44 -17.48
N PHE A 272 -3.72 12.00 -18.69
CA PHE A 272 -3.97 13.44 -18.89
C PHE A 272 -5.30 13.89 -18.27
N ASP A 273 -6.38 13.12 -18.42
CA ASP A 273 -7.69 13.44 -17.84
C ASP A 273 -7.64 13.53 -16.31
N ARG A 274 -6.93 12.59 -15.68
CA ARG A 274 -6.76 12.53 -14.22
C ARG A 274 -5.94 13.70 -13.71
N LEU A 275 -4.89 14.07 -14.45
CA LEU A 275 -4.09 15.26 -14.16
C LEU A 275 -4.97 16.53 -14.23
N CYS A 276 -5.73 16.69 -15.32
CA CYS A 276 -6.65 17.81 -15.50
C CYS A 276 -7.72 17.89 -14.40
N SER A 277 -8.31 16.77 -13.99
CA SER A 277 -9.30 16.72 -12.90
C SER A 277 -8.70 17.18 -11.56
N LEU A 278 -7.50 16.73 -11.22
CA LEU A 278 -6.83 17.11 -9.96
C LEU A 278 -6.46 18.61 -9.91
N PHE A 279 -6.14 19.21 -11.05
CA PHE A 279 -5.88 20.66 -11.12
C PHE A 279 -7.15 21.50 -11.29
N GLY A 280 -8.21 20.93 -11.87
CA GLY A 280 -9.51 21.57 -12.04
C GLY A 280 -10.25 21.78 -10.71
N GLY A 281 -10.09 20.83 -9.77
CA GLY A 281 -10.76 20.82 -8.47
C GLY A 281 -11.82 19.74 -8.37
#